data_AF-A0A3M9N4X4-F1
#
_entry.id   AF-A0A3M9N4X4-F1
#
_cell.length_a   1.000
_cell.length_b   1.000
_cell.length_c   1.000
_cell.angle_alpha   90.00
_cell.angle_beta   90.00
_cell.angle_gamma   90.00
#
_symmetry.space_group_name_H-M   'P 1'
#
loop_
_entity.id
_entity.type
_entity.pdbx_description
1 polymer ?
#
loop_
_entity_poly.entity_id
_entity_poly.type
_entity_poly.pdbx_seq_one_letter_code
_entity_poly.pdbx_strand_id
1 'polypeptide(L)'
;MFSYHLTKNYKIFFLLLLFYNISKFASGQEKTLDIPPVYQQTPEWCWVSCGEMIFKYYDICSINPANNFQCGIIALIGPACNNNCFSCPLPAGSTQTIINMLARYPYYAHNICGSSKTTIGCIDVFGQCSESTIIANIDNDMPIIAGISPAGGGMGLEAAHVVLIVGYDLNQDGTYVIINDPFPYSRLRMTDPYTFYGGQLVEDGQYKMKFSTFTSNFRWNRSLISIR
;
A
#
# COMPACT_ATOMS: atom_id res chain seq x y z
N MET A 1 -30.34 80.81 -44.55
CA MET A 1 -29.19 81.20 -43.72
C MET A 1 -29.01 80.09 -42.68
N PHE A 2 -27.91 79.33 -42.78
CA PHE A 2 -27.29 78.39 -41.82
C PHE A 2 -28.20 77.48 -40.96
N SER A 3 -28.12 76.14 -41.12
CA SER A 3 -27.30 75.23 -40.28
C SER A 3 -28.21 74.35 -39.40
N TYR A 4 -27.94 73.10 -38.97
CA TYR A 4 -26.82 72.16 -39.09
C TYR A 4 -27.38 70.71 -38.95
N HIS A 5 -26.64 69.76 -39.50
CA HIS A 5 -26.71 68.31 -39.33
C HIS A 5 -26.74 67.82 -37.87
N LEU A 6 -27.28 66.60 -37.65
CA LEU A 6 -26.65 65.57 -36.80
C LEU A 6 -27.19 64.16 -37.12
N THR A 7 -26.33 63.34 -37.72
CA THR A 7 -26.51 61.91 -37.98
C THR A 7 -26.15 61.06 -36.75
N LYS A 8 -27.03 60.15 -36.31
CA LYS A 8 -26.71 59.15 -35.27
C LYS A 8 -26.35 57.81 -35.91
N ASN A 9 -25.08 57.44 -35.83
CA ASN A 9 -24.55 56.11 -36.12
C ASN A 9 -24.66 55.24 -34.85
N TYR A 10 -25.49 54.19 -34.89
CA TYR A 10 -25.50 53.15 -33.86
C TYR A 10 -24.48 52.07 -34.24
N LYS A 11 -23.29 52.10 -33.64
CA LYS A 11 -22.34 50.98 -33.69
C LYS A 11 -22.82 49.88 -32.76
N ILE A 12 -23.26 48.77 -33.33
CA ILE A 12 -23.52 47.50 -32.65
C ILE A 12 -22.16 46.98 -32.14
N PHE A 13 -21.96 47.04 -30.82
CA PHE A 13 -20.81 46.42 -30.16
C PHE A 13 -21.21 44.99 -29.80
N PHE A 14 -20.85 44.03 -30.67
CA PHE A 14 -20.97 42.60 -30.38
C PHE A 14 -19.84 42.23 -29.40
N LEU A 15 -20.13 42.29 -28.11
CA LEU A 15 -19.21 41.85 -27.06
C LEU A 15 -19.26 40.31 -27.01
N LEU A 16 -18.44 39.67 -27.83
CA LEU A 16 -18.14 38.24 -27.74
C LEU A 16 -17.36 37.99 -26.46
N LEU A 17 -18.07 37.81 -25.35
CA LEU A 17 -17.55 37.19 -24.13
C LEU A 17 -17.25 35.71 -24.47
N LEU A 18 -16.06 35.47 -25.01
CA LEU A 18 -15.42 34.16 -24.98
C LEU A 18 -15.24 33.81 -23.51
N PHE A 19 -16.21 33.09 -22.95
CA PHE A 19 -16.02 32.31 -21.73
C PHE A 19 -14.98 31.25 -22.07
N TYR A 20 -13.72 31.62 -21.89
CA TYR A 20 -12.61 30.69 -21.76
C TYR A 20 -12.89 29.89 -20.48
N ASN A 21 -13.72 28.85 -20.60
CA ASN A 21 -13.76 27.77 -19.63
C ASN A 21 -12.39 27.11 -19.73
N ILE A 22 -11.42 27.66 -19.00
CA ILE A 22 -10.22 26.94 -18.64
C ILE A 22 -10.76 25.81 -17.78
N SER A 23 -11.04 24.67 -18.42
CA SER A 23 -11.18 23.39 -17.75
C SER A 23 -9.89 23.23 -16.98
N LYS A 24 -9.92 23.60 -15.69
CA LYS A 24 -8.93 23.14 -14.73
C LYS A 24 -9.08 21.63 -14.79
N PHE A 25 -8.22 20.99 -15.57
CA PHE A 25 -7.98 19.57 -15.41
C PHE A 25 -7.71 19.41 -13.92
N ALA A 26 -8.60 18.69 -13.24
CA ALA A 26 -8.39 18.33 -11.86
C ALA A 26 -7.01 17.66 -11.82
N SER A 27 -6.05 18.33 -11.18
CA SER A 27 -4.77 17.70 -10.85
C SER A 27 -5.12 16.41 -10.15
N GLY A 28 -4.58 15.29 -10.63
CA GLY A 28 -4.74 14.02 -9.93
C GLY A 28 -4.31 14.17 -8.47
N GLN A 29 -5.01 13.48 -7.57
CA GLN A 29 -4.64 13.42 -6.17
C GLN A 29 -3.85 12.14 -5.96
N GLU A 30 -2.59 12.26 -5.58
CA GLU A 30 -1.75 11.12 -5.25
C GLU A 30 -1.17 11.28 -3.85
N LYS A 31 -0.99 10.15 -3.16
CA LYS A 31 -0.23 10.08 -1.92
C LYS A 31 0.42 8.72 -1.81
N THR A 32 1.70 8.72 -1.46
CA THR A 32 2.50 7.51 -1.20
C THR A 32 3.23 7.71 0.11
N LEU A 33 3.11 6.75 1.02
CA LEU A 33 3.87 6.71 2.26
C LEU A 33 5.33 6.35 1.93
N ASP A 34 6.26 6.96 2.64
CA ASP A 34 7.70 6.68 2.50
C ASP A 34 8.06 5.33 3.16
N ILE A 35 7.62 4.25 2.51
CA ILE A 35 7.82 2.87 2.97
C ILE A 35 8.51 2.11 1.83
N PRO A 36 9.84 1.90 1.90
CA PRO A 36 10.56 1.17 0.86
C PRO A 36 10.14 -0.31 0.84
N PRO A 37 10.12 -0.95 -0.35
CA PRO A 37 9.81 -2.37 -0.44
C PRO A 37 10.89 -3.23 0.24
N VAL A 38 10.44 -4.31 0.87
CA VAL A 38 11.31 -5.29 1.55
C VAL A 38 10.96 -6.68 1.06
N TYR A 39 11.96 -7.39 0.54
CA TYR A 39 11.82 -8.77 0.12
C TYR A 39 11.73 -9.74 1.30
N GLN A 40 10.89 -10.76 1.16
CA GLN A 40 10.91 -11.90 2.06
C GLN A 40 12.23 -12.66 1.94
N GLN A 41 12.83 -12.96 3.08
CA GLN A 41 14.11 -13.67 3.15
C GLN A 41 13.98 -15.19 3.04
N THR A 42 12.80 -15.72 3.33
CA THR A 42 12.48 -17.15 3.15
C THR A 42 11.14 -17.30 2.42
N PRO A 43 10.84 -18.49 1.86
CA PRO A 43 9.48 -18.85 1.51
C PRO A 43 8.55 -18.64 2.73
N GLU A 44 7.30 -18.27 2.50
CA GLU A 44 6.25 -18.05 3.53
C GLU A 44 6.37 -16.78 4.41
N TRP A 45 7.42 -15.94 4.25
CA TRP A 45 7.64 -14.76 5.10
C TRP A 45 7.14 -13.43 4.53
N CYS A 46 6.17 -13.47 3.62
CA CYS A 46 5.55 -12.25 3.11
C CYS A 46 4.95 -11.40 4.23
N TRP A 47 4.28 -12.03 5.19
CA TRP A 47 3.71 -11.34 6.35
C TRP A 47 4.76 -10.75 7.30
N VAL A 48 5.90 -11.42 7.47
CA VAL A 48 7.03 -10.91 8.25
C VAL A 48 7.64 -9.69 7.58
N SER A 49 7.74 -9.70 6.26
CA SER A 49 8.29 -8.58 5.48
C SER A 49 7.37 -7.37 5.49
N CYS A 50 6.05 -7.58 5.40
CA CYS A 50 5.05 -6.55 5.68
C CYS A 50 5.20 -5.99 7.09
N GLY A 51 5.44 -6.84 8.09
CA GLY A 51 5.76 -6.43 9.46
C GLY A 51 7.01 -5.54 9.51
N GLU A 52 8.12 -5.96 8.91
CA GLU A 52 9.36 -5.18 8.85
C GLU A 52 9.14 -3.79 8.21
N MET A 53 8.44 -3.72 7.08
CA MET A 53 8.11 -2.45 6.42
C MET A 53 7.33 -1.52 7.35
N ILE A 54 6.29 -2.03 8.01
CA ILE A 54 5.47 -1.25 8.96
C ILE A 54 6.28 -0.82 10.18
N PHE A 55 7.10 -1.71 10.74
CA PHE A 55 7.89 -1.41 11.93
C PHE A 55 8.95 -0.35 11.65
N LYS A 56 9.65 -0.44 10.51
CA LYS A 56 10.58 0.62 10.08
C LYS A 56 9.88 1.95 9.87
N TYR A 57 8.70 1.94 9.24
CA TYR A 57 7.91 3.15 9.01
C TYR A 57 7.49 3.85 10.30
N TYR A 58 7.27 3.08 11.39
CA TYR A 58 6.93 3.63 12.70
C TYR A 58 8.12 3.75 13.67
N ASP A 59 9.35 3.78 13.15
CA ASP A 59 10.59 3.92 13.93
C ASP A 59 10.74 2.87 15.05
N ILE A 60 10.20 1.68 14.83
CA ILE A 60 10.40 0.53 15.71
C ILE A 60 11.71 -0.12 15.28
N CYS A 61 12.55 -0.49 16.24
CA CYS A 61 13.84 -1.11 15.96
C CYS A 61 13.71 -2.62 15.71
N SER A 62 14.78 -3.22 15.18
CA SER A 62 14.95 -4.68 15.20
C SER A 62 15.38 -5.16 16.58
N ILE A 63 14.72 -6.20 17.11
CA ILE A 63 15.16 -6.90 18.33
C ILE A 63 16.27 -7.93 18.08
N ASN A 64 16.62 -8.18 16.82
CA ASN A 64 17.69 -9.12 16.49
C ASN A 64 19.06 -8.43 16.64
N PRO A 65 20.02 -9.02 17.38
CA PRO A 65 21.34 -8.42 17.57
C PRO A 65 22.17 -8.20 16.29
N ALA A 66 21.93 -8.98 15.23
CA ALA A 66 22.54 -8.79 13.92
C ALA A 66 21.77 -7.80 13.03
N ASN A 67 20.80 -7.07 13.63
CA ASN A 67 19.92 -6.12 12.96
C ASN A 67 19.09 -6.75 11.80
N ASN A 68 18.84 -8.06 11.84
CA ASN A 68 17.93 -8.71 10.90
C ASN A 68 16.50 -8.67 11.43
N PHE A 69 15.68 -7.79 10.84
CA PHE A 69 14.30 -7.54 11.26
C PHE A 69 13.41 -8.78 11.20
N GLN A 70 13.42 -9.50 10.07
CA GLN A 70 12.57 -10.68 9.85
C GLN A 70 12.91 -11.79 10.83
N CYS A 71 14.20 -12.01 11.07
CA CYS A 71 14.65 -12.95 12.09
C CYS A 71 14.24 -12.53 13.51
N GLY A 72 14.25 -11.22 13.81
CA GLY A 72 13.74 -10.71 15.08
C GLY A 72 12.25 -10.99 15.27
N ILE A 73 11.44 -10.76 14.23
CA ILE A 73 9.99 -11.04 14.26
C ILE A 73 9.74 -12.53 14.45
N ILE A 74 10.43 -13.37 13.67
CA ILE A 74 10.26 -14.82 13.70
C ILE A 74 10.72 -15.41 15.03
N ALA A 75 11.83 -14.93 15.59
CA ALA A 75 12.32 -15.32 16.91
C ALA A 75 11.28 -15.13 18.03
N LEU A 76 10.48 -14.06 17.95
CA LEU A 76 9.43 -13.77 18.92
C LEU A 76 8.24 -14.74 18.79
N ILE A 77 7.88 -15.11 17.56
CA ILE A 77 6.64 -15.87 17.28
C ILE A 77 6.89 -17.37 17.32
N GLY A 78 8.08 -17.82 16.89
CA GLY A 78 8.53 -19.20 16.97
C GLY A 78 9.88 -19.28 17.67
N PRO A 79 9.93 -19.43 19.01
CA PRO A 79 11.20 -19.48 19.76
C PRO A 79 12.17 -20.58 19.29
N ALA A 80 11.66 -21.65 18.68
CA ALA A 80 12.47 -22.69 18.05
C ALA A 80 13.34 -22.15 16.89
N CYS A 81 12.96 -21.03 16.28
CA CYS A 81 13.67 -20.38 15.19
C CYS A 81 14.88 -19.53 15.66
N ASN A 82 15.12 -19.38 16.97
CA ASN A 82 16.16 -18.51 17.51
C ASN A 82 17.58 -18.92 17.11
N ASN A 83 17.82 -20.22 16.88
CA ASN A 83 19.15 -20.73 16.53
C ASN A 83 19.51 -20.49 15.06
N ASN A 84 18.53 -20.58 14.16
CA ASN A 84 18.70 -20.30 12.74
C ASN A 84 17.34 -19.97 12.12
N CYS A 85 17.03 -18.67 12.06
CA CYS A 85 15.76 -18.17 11.52
C CYS A 85 15.56 -18.58 10.06
N PHE A 86 16.61 -18.65 9.24
CA PHE A 86 16.51 -19.01 7.83
C PHE A 86 16.14 -20.48 7.59
N SER A 87 16.36 -21.35 8.59
CA SER A 87 15.90 -22.74 8.57
C SER A 87 14.49 -22.91 9.12
N CYS A 88 13.77 -21.82 9.36
CA CYS A 88 12.45 -21.80 9.99
C CYS A 88 11.40 -21.15 9.07
N PRO A 89 10.96 -21.83 7.99
CA PRO A 89 9.90 -21.32 7.12
C PRO A 89 8.55 -21.42 7.85
N LEU A 90 8.32 -20.50 8.78
CA LEU A 90 7.10 -20.41 9.58
C LEU A 90 6.05 -19.59 8.81
N PRO A 91 5.01 -20.21 8.25
CA PRO A 91 3.90 -19.46 7.66
C PRO A 91 3.12 -18.74 8.76
N ALA A 92 2.40 -17.67 8.41
CA ALA A 92 1.50 -17.02 9.36
C ALA A 92 0.42 -17.99 9.87
N GLY A 93 -0.08 -18.86 8.98
CA GLY A 93 -1.16 -19.82 9.25
C GLY A 93 -2.54 -19.20 9.44
N SER A 94 -2.63 -17.94 9.87
CA SER A 94 -3.86 -17.18 10.01
C SER A 94 -3.61 -15.67 10.01
N THR A 95 -4.65 -14.90 9.68
CA THR A 95 -4.67 -13.45 9.84
C THR A 95 -4.40 -13.02 11.30
N GLN A 96 -4.87 -13.79 12.29
CA GLN A 96 -4.64 -13.51 13.71
C GLN A 96 -3.15 -13.52 14.08
N THR A 97 -2.33 -14.34 13.44
CA THR A 97 -0.87 -14.34 13.66
C THR A 97 -0.25 -13.00 13.27
N ILE A 98 -0.71 -12.41 12.16
CA ILE A 98 -0.24 -11.09 11.69
C ILE A 98 -0.68 -9.99 12.65
N ILE A 99 -1.93 -10.03 13.12
CA ILE A 99 -2.44 -9.09 14.15
C ILE A 99 -1.61 -9.19 15.43
N ASN A 100 -1.33 -10.42 15.89
CA ASN A 100 -0.52 -10.66 17.08
C ASN A 100 0.92 -10.16 16.90
N MET A 101 1.50 -10.32 15.71
CA MET A 101 2.81 -9.75 15.37
C MET A 101 2.80 -8.23 15.53
N LEU A 102 1.85 -7.54 14.88
CA LEU A 102 1.73 -6.08 14.94
C LEU A 102 1.55 -5.58 16.37
N ALA A 103 0.69 -6.23 17.15
CA ALA A 103 0.40 -5.82 18.53
C ALA A 103 1.55 -6.09 19.50
N ARG A 104 2.27 -7.21 19.35
CA ARG A 104 3.23 -7.68 20.36
C ARG A 104 4.65 -7.24 20.08
N TYR A 105 5.11 -7.25 18.84
CA TYR A 105 6.51 -6.93 18.52
C TYR A 105 6.97 -5.57 19.07
N PRO A 106 6.19 -4.48 18.96
CA PRO A 106 6.60 -3.16 19.46
C PRO A 106 6.90 -3.15 20.96
N TYR A 107 6.16 -3.92 21.77
CA TYR A 107 6.42 -4.06 23.20
C TYR A 107 7.79 -4.70 23.49
N TYR A 108 8.19 -5.71 22.73
CA TYR A 108 9.52 -6.32 22.89
C TYR A 108 10.63 -5.39 22.40
N ALA A 109 10.40 -4.70 21.28
CA ALA A 109 11.32 -3.69 20.76
C ALA A 109 11.56 -2.57 21.79
N HIS A 110 10.51 -2.08 22.44
CA HIS A 110 10.64 -1.11 23.54
C HIS A 110 11.59 -1.61 24.63
N ASN A 111 11.41 -2.84 25.11
CA ASN A 111 12.20 -3.39 26.20
C ASN A 111 13.65 -3.74 25.82
N ILE A 112 13.92 -4.04 24.55
CA ILE A 112 15.23 -4.51 24.09
C ILE A 112 16.12 -3.36 23.61
N CYS A 113 15.56 -2.41 22.86
CA CYS A 113 16.33 -1.34 22.23
C CYS A 113 15.79 0.07 22.53
N GLY A 114 14.72 0.20 23.32
CA GLY A 114 14.14 1.49 23.66
C GLY A 114 13.23 2.12 22.59
N SER A 115 12.62 1.32 21.70
CA SER A 115 11.61 1.85 20.77
C SER A 115 10.51 2.61 21.53
N SER A 116 10.17 3.82 21.10
CA SER A 116 9.18 4.67 21.79
C SER A 116 7.76 4.13 21.66
N LYS A 117 7.47 3.46 20.55
CA LYS A 117 6.17 2.89 20.24
C LYS A 117 6.04 1.48 20.82
N THR A 118 5.07 1.27 21.69
CA THR A 118 4.87 0.03 22.45
C THR A 118 3.74 -0.85 21.93
N THR A 119 2.92 -0.33 21.01
CA THR A 119 1.83 -1.07 20.37
C THR A 119 1.61 -0.57 18.95
N ILE A 120 1.20 -1.49 18.07
CA ILE A 120 0.57 -1.18 16.79
C ILE A 120 -0.72 -1.98 16.73
N GLY A 121 -1.85 -1.28 16.62
CA GLY A 121 -3.16 -1.87 16.42
C GLY A 121 -3.56 -1.89 14.95
N CYS A 122 -4.60 -2.63 14.63
CA CYS A 122 -5.26 -2.60 13.32
C CYS A 122 -6.72 -3.06 13.45
N ILE A 123 -7.51 -2.87 12.39
CA ILE A 123 -8.87 -3.40 12.25
C ILE A 123 -8.83 -4.49 11.17
N ASP A 124 -9.28 -5.70 11.52
CA ASP A 124 -9.47 -6.80 10.58
C ASP A 124 -10.79 -6.66 9.84
N VAL A 125 -10.73 -6.66 8.51
CA VAL A 125 -11.87 -6.58 7.62
C VAL A 125 -11.83 -7.78 6.68
N PHE A 126 -12.93 -8.53 6.64
CA PHE A 126 -13.12 -9.59 5.65
C PHE A 126 -13.31 -8.97 4.26
N GLY A 127 -12.56 -9.46 3.27
CA GLY A 127 -12.62 -8.99 1.89
C GLY A 127 -11.70 -7.81 1.58
N GLN A 128 -11.84 -7.31 0.35
CA GLN A 128 -11.20 -6.08 -0.11
C GLN A 128 -11.78 -4.85 0.58
N CYS A 129 -10.95 -3.84 0.85
CA CYS A 129 -11.44 -2.54 1.28
C CYS A 129 -11.84 -1.66 0.08
N SER A 130 -12.71 -0.67 0.30
CA SER A 130 -13.11 0.29 -0.75
C SER A 130 -11.99 1.26 -1.09
N GLU A 131 -12.07 1.90 -2.28
CA GLU A 131 -11.17 2.99 -2.67
C GLU A 131 -11.14 4.11 -1.62
N SER A 132 -12.31 4.50 -1.10
CA SER A 132 -12.42 5.51 -0.04
C SER A 132 -11.74 5.08 1.25
N THR A 133 -11.72 3.79 1.57
CA THR A 133 -11.01 3.27 2.75
C THR A 133 -9.50 3.35 2.54
N ILE A 134 -9.00 3.03 1.34
CA ILE A 134 -7.58 3.17 1.00
C ILE A 134 -7.15 4.62 1.16
N ILE A 135 -7.87 5.55 0.50
CA ILE A 135 -7.57 6.98 0.55
C ILE A 135 -7.56 7.47 1.99
N ALA A 136 -8.61 7.17 2.78
CA ALA A 136 -8.69 7.59 4.18
C ALA A 136 -7.55 7.05 5.05
N ASN A 137 -7.10 5.81 4.83
CA ASN A 137 -5.96 5.25 5.59
C ASN A 137 -4.65 5.93 5.21
N ILE A 138 -4.36 6.02 3.91
CA ILE A 138 -3.13 6.63 3.40
C ILE A 138 -3.08 8.13 3.74
N ASP A 139 -4.18 8.86 3.66
CA ASP A 139 -4.26 10.27 4.06
C ASP A 139 -3.94 10.49 5.54
N ASN A 140 -4.23 9.48 6.38
CA ASN A 140 -3.91 9.47 7.81
C ASN A 140 -2.59 8.75 8.14
N ASP A 141 -1.71 8.53 7.15
CA ASP A 141 -0.39 7.94 7.35
C ASP A 141 -0.44 6.50 7.89
N MET A 142 -1.48 5.75 7.52
CA MET A 142 -1.71 4.37 7.93
C MET A 142 -1.62 3.45 6.70
N PRO A 143 -0.61 2.56 6.59
CA PRO A 143 -0.56 1.57 5.52
C PRO A 143 -1.64 0.50 5.73
N ILE A 144 -1.91 -0.29 4.68
CA ILE A 144 -2.88 -1.39 4.72
C ILE A 144 -2.20 -2.70 4.34
N ILE A 145 -2.39 -3.77 5.12
CA ILE A 145 -2.03 -5.11 4.67
C ILE A 145 -3.21 -5.70 3.89
N ALA A 146 -2.95 -6.12 2.66
CA ALA A 146 -3.92 -6.84 1.84
C ALA A 146 -3.54 -8.32 1.76
N GLY A 147 -4.48 -9.19 2.13
CA GLY A 147 -4.40 -10.63 1.92
C GLY A 147 -4.93 -10.98 0.52
N ILE A 148 -4.04 -11.57 -0.28
CA ILE A 148 -4.27 -11.89 -1.69
C ILE A 148 -3.92 -13.35 -2.00
N SER A 149 -4.44 -13.86 -3.10
CA SER A 149 -4.09 -15.16 -3.68
C SER A 149 -3.78 -14.98 -5.17
N PRO A 150 -2.53 -14.61 -5.51
CA PRO A 150 -2.10 -14.42 -6.90
C PRO A 150 -2.36 -15.69 -7.72
N ALA A 151 -2.72 -15.52 -8.99
CA ALA A 151 -2.94 -16.63 -9.95
C ALA A 151 -4.04 -17.66 -9.59
N GLY A 152 -4.98 -17.29 -8.71
CA GLY A 152 -6.17 -18.11 -8.49
C GLY A 152 -5.97 -19.34 -7.62
N GLY A 153 -5.00 -19.30 -6.69
CA GLY A 153 -4.85 -20.28 -5.61
C GLY A 153 -6.18 -20.54 -4.86
N GLY A 154 -6.30 -21.73 -4.26
CA GLY A 154 -7.55 -22.34 -3.78
C GLY A 154 -8.48 -21.41 -2.97
N MET A 155 -9.77 -21.76 -2.92
CA MET A 155 -10.83 -21.03 -2.21
C MET A 155 -10.73 -21.17 -0.67
N GLY A 156 -9.55 -20.92 -0.10
CA GLY A 156 -9.36 -20.86 1.34
C GLY A 156 -9.95 -19.58 1.94
N LEU A 157 -10.29 -19.64 3.23
CA LEU A 157 -10.71 -18.46 4.01
C LEU A 157 -9.54 -17.52 4.34
N GLU A 158 -8.31 -18.04 4.27
CA GLU A 158 -7.08 -17.28 4.46
C GLU A 158 -6.42 -16.99 3.11
N ALA A 159 -5.74 -15.85 3.04
CA ALA A 159 -4.94 -15.46 1.89
C ALA A 159 -3.70 -16.36 1.75
N ALA A 160 -3.31 -16.66 0.51
CA ALA A 160 -2.05 -17.39 0.24
C ALA A 160 -0.81 -16.49 0.37
N HIS A 161 -1.00 -15.18 0.26
CA HIS A 161 0.07 -14.18 0.26
C HIS A 161 -0.43 -12.87 0.87
N VAL A 162 0.48 -12.05 1.38
CA VAL A 162 0.13 -10.71 1.86
C VAL A 162 1.08 -9.66 1.31
N VAL A 163 0.52 -8.48 1.04
CA VAL A 163 1.24 -7.33 0.49
C VAL A 163 0.87 -6.07 1.25
N LEU A 164 1.65 -5.01 1.09
CA LEU A 164 1.43 -3.75 1.76
C LEU A 164 0.99 -2.68 0.76
N ILE A 165 -0.21 -2.14 0.93
CA ILE A 165 -0.65 -0.96 0.18
C ILE A 165 -0.09 0.27 0.89
N VAL A 166 0.71 1.04 0.17
CA VAL A 166 1.46 2.19 0.68
C VAL A 166 1.06 3.49 0.00
N GLY A 167 0.16 3.46 -0.99
CA GLY A 167 -0.27 4.69 -1.65
C GLY A 167 -1.44 4.52 -2.59
N TYR A 168 -1.89 5.64 -3.14
CA TYR A 168 -2.87 5.72 -4.21
C TYR A 168 -2.54 6.85 -5.19
N ASP A 169 -3.09 6.75 -6.40
CA ASP A 169 -3.13 7.83 -7.39
C ASP A 169 -4.52 7.88 -8.03
N LEU A 170 -5.19 9.02 -7.87
CA LEU A 170 -6.47 9.34 -8.50
C LEU A 170 -6.22 10.17 -9.75
N ASN A 171 -6.43 9.58 -10.92
CA ASN A 171 -6.27 10.28 -12.19
C ASN A 171 -7.50 10.06 -13.09
N GLN A 172 -7.43 10.54 -14.33
CA GLN A 172 -8.54 10.48 -15.29
C GLN A 172 -8.96 9.05 -15.64
N ASP A 173 -8.05 8.08 -15.50
CA ASP A 173 -8.29 6.67 -15.80
C ASP A 173 -8.86 5.90 -14.60
N GLY A 174 -8.97 6.56 -13.42
CA GLY A 174 -9.55 6.05 -12.19
C GLY A 174 -8.54 5.97 -11.04
N THR A 175 -8.86 5.12 -10.06
CA THR A 175 -8.05 4.92 -8.86
C THR A 175 -6.98 3.86 -9.09
N TYR A 176 -5.73 4.20 -8.81
CA TYR A 176 -4.59 3.30 -8.75
C TYR A 176 -4.15 3.11 -7.31
N VAL A 177 -3.67 1.92 -6.99
CA VAL A 177 -3.05 1.57 -5.71
C VAL A 177 -1.56 1.36 -5.90
N ILE A 178 -0.77 1.75 -4.91
CA ILE A 178 0.68 1.54 -4.86
C ILE A 178 0.96 0.48 -3.80
N ILE A 179 1.63 -0.60 -4.22
CA ILE A 179 1.74 -1.86 -3.48
C ILE A 179 3.21 -2.26 -3.37
N ASN A 180 3.67 -2.52 -2.16
CA ASN A 180 4.92 -3.25 -1.93
C ASN A 180 4.59 -4.75 -1.81
N ASP A 181 5.16 -5.56 -2.71
CA ASP A 181 5.05 -7.02 -2.65
C ASP A 181 6.38 -7.63 -2.18
N PRO A 182 6.40 -8.36 -1.05
CA PRO A 182 7.60 -9.03 -0.56
C PRO A 182 8.17 -10.14 -1.45
N PHE A 183 7.40 -10.69 -2.39
CA PHE A 183 7.82 -11.85 -3.16
C PHE A 183 8.83 -11.44 -4.26
N PRO A 184 10.03 -12.06 -4.32
CA PRO A 184 11.12 -11.61 -5.19
C PRO A 184 11.02 -12.17 -6.61
N TYR A 185 9.94 -11.86 -7.34
CA TYR A 185 9.68 -12.38 -8.70
C TYR A 185 10.88 -12.20 -9.64
N SER A 186 11.47 -11.00 -9.68
CA SER A 186 12.62 -10.65 -10.52
C SER A 186 13.85 -11.52 -10.22
N ARG A 187 14.17 -11.73 -8.94
CA ARG A 187 15.32 -12.51 -8.48
C ARG A 187 15.15 -14.00 -8.74
N LEU A 188 13.91 -14.49 -8.67
CA LEU A 188 13.57 -15.89 -8.94
C LEU A 188 13.29 -16.16 -10.42
N ARG A 189 13.38 -15.14 -11.29
CA ARG A 189 13.08 -15.23 -12.73
C ARG A 189 11.68 -15.79 -13.00
N MET A 190 10.73 -15.43 -12.16
CA MET A 190 9.32 -15.81 -12.27
C MET A 190 8.53 -14.72 -12.97
N THR A 191 7.43 -15.10 -13.62
CA THR A 191 6.46 -14.13 -14.14
C THR A 191 5.90 -13.31 -13.00
N ASP A 192 6.02 -12.00 -13.13
CA ASP A 192 5.50 -11.04 -12.18
C ASP A 192 3.99 -10.82 -12.45
N PRO A 193 3.10 -11.18 -11.51
CA PRO A 193 1.67 -11.10 -11.73
C PRO A 193 1.18 -9.65 -11.89
N TYR A 194 1.86 -8.66 -11.29
CA TYR A 194 1.44 -7.26 -11.39
C TYR A 194 1.62 -6.76 -12.81
N THR A 195 2.82 -6.95 -13.36
CA THR A 195 3.10 -6.53 -14.75
C THR A 195 2.29 -7.36 -15.75
N PHE A 196 2.09 -8.65 -15.49
CA PHE A 196 1.25 -9.52 -16.32
C PHE A 196 -0.20 -9.01 -16.45
N TYR A 197 -0.79 -8.50 -15.36
CA TYR A 197 -2.14 -7.93 -15.37
C TYR A 197 -2.18 -6.42 -15.70
N GLY A 198 -1.10 -5.86 -16.26
CA GLY A 198 -1.05 -4.48 -16.74
C GLY A 198 -0.74 -3.44 -15.66
N GLY A 199 -0.24 -3.86 -14.49
CA GLY A 199 0.39 -2.99 -13.51
C GLY A 199 1.74 -2.48 -14.00
N GLN A 200 2.22 -1.41 -13.38
CA GLN A 200 3.50 -0.77 -13.65
C GLN A 200 4.45 -1.02 -12.48
N LEU A 201 5.69 -1.39 -12.78
CA LEU A 201 6.76 -1.42 -11.79
C LEU A 201 7.15 0.04 -11.47
N VAL A 202 7.06 0.44 -10.21
CA VAL A 202 7.54 1.75 -9.73
C VAL A 202 9.03 1.65 -9.41
N GLU A 203 9.38 0.63 -8.63
CA GLU A 203 10.75 0.19 -8.34
C GLU A 203 10.75 -1.31 -7.98
N ASP A 204 11.93 -1.92 -7.78
CA ASP A 204 12.05 -3.37 -7.51
C ASP A 204 11.26 -3.74 -6.23
N GLY A 205 10.15 -4.48 -6.41
CA GLY A 205 9.23 -4.87 -5.33
C GLY A 205 8.07 -3.90 -5.05
N GLN A 206 7.95 -2.80 -5.80
CA GLN A 206 6.84 -1.85 -5.68
C GLN A 206 6.10 -1.66 -7.02
N TYR A 207 4.78 -1.69 -6.95
CA TYR A 207 3.91 -1.72 -8.12
C TYR A 207 2.80 -0.68 -8.02
N LYS A 208 2.44 -0.09 -9.17
CA LYS A 208 1.26 0.74 -9.34
C LYS A 208 0.25 0.00 -10.22
N MET A 209 -0.97 -0.21 -9.72
CA MET A 209 -1.99 -0.97 -10.43
C MET A 209 -3.37 -0.33 -10.26
N LYS A 210 -4.20 -0.37 -11.30
CA LYS A 210 -5.59 0.08 -11.21
C LYS A 210 -6.35 -0.74 -10.16
N PHE A 211 -7.06 -0.08 -9.25
CA PHE A 211 -7.76 -0.71 -8.13
C PHE A 211 -8.66 -1.87 -8.60
N SER A 212 -9.45 -1.66 -9.65
CA SER A 212 -10.33 -2.67 -10.24
C SER A 212 -9.59 -3.92 -10.73
N THR A 213 -8.38 -3.74 -11.28
CA THR A 213 -7.52 -4.84 -11.75
C THR A 213 -6.97 -5.62 -10.57
N PHE A 214 -6.50 -4.92 -9.53
CA PHE A 214 -5.98 -5.54 -8.31
C PHE A 214 -7.05 -6.40 -7.64
N THR A 215 -8.24 -5.85 -7.42
CA THR A 215 -9.35 -6.56 -6.78
C THR A 215 -9.84 -7.77 -7.59
N SER A 216 -9.86 -7.69 -8.91
CA SER A 216 -10.40 -8.76 -9.77
C SER A 216 -9.42 -9.91 -10.02
N ASN A 217 -8.11 -9.64 -10.08
CA ASN A 217 -7.12 -10.66 -10.47
C ASN A 217 -6.36 -11.28 -9.30
N PHE A 218 -6.29 -10.61 -8.15
CA PHE A 218 -5.50 -11.07 -7.00
C PHE A 218 -6.32 -11.72 -5.89
N ARG A 219 -7.64 -11.88 -6.07
CA ARG A 219 -8.56 -12.49 -5.09
C ARG A 219 -8.35 -11.92 -3.68
N TRP A 220 -8.36 -10.60 -3.58
CA TRP A 220 -8.19 -9.89 -2.31
C TRP A 220 -9.33 -10.25 -1.34
N ASN A 221 -9.02 -11.04 -0.31
CA ASN A 221 -10.01 -11.62 0.60
C ASN A 221 -9.86 -11.19 2.06
N ARG A 222 -8.81 -10.43 2.42
CA ARG A 222 -8.58 -9.90 3.77
C ARG A 222 -7.92 -8.52 3.74
N SER A 223 -8.29 -7.65 4.65
CA SER A 223 -7.66 -6.34 4.82
C SER A 223 -7.39 -6.06 6.29
N LEU A 224 -6.16 -5.69 6.64
CA LEU A 224 -5.85 -5.08 7.92
C LEU A 224 -5.65 -3.59 7.70
N ILE A 225 -6.61 -2.80 8.18
CA ILE A 225 -6.64 -1.33 8.01
C ILE A 225 -6.36 -0.64 9.34
N SER A 226 -6.21 0.68 9.29
CA SER A 226 -5.97 1.54 10.47
C SER A 226 -4.78 1.08 11.29
N ILE A 227 -3.72 0.64 10.60
CA ILE A 227 -2.47 0.20 11.21
C ILE A 227 -1.80 1.43 11.83
N ARG A 228 -1.68 1.49 13.16
CA ARG A 228 -1.03 2.61 13.87
C ARG A 228 -0.69 2.29 15.32
#